data_AF-A0A6P6TT05-F1
#
_entry.id   AF-A0A6P6TT05-F1
#
_cell.length_a   1.000
_cell.length_b   1.000
_cell.length_c   1.000
_cell.angle_alpha   90.00
_cell.angle_beta   90.00
_cell.angle_gamma   90.00
#
_symmetry.space_group_name_H-M   'P 1'
#
loop_
_entity.id
_entity.type
_entity.pdbx_description
1 polymer ?
#
loop_
_entity_poly.entity_id
_entity_poly.type
_entity_poly.pdbx_seq_one_letter_code
_entity_poly.pdbx_strand_id
1 'polypeptide(L)'
;MAAPFFSTPFQPFVYQSPQDALTPFQILGGEAQIVQIMLKPGEKIVAKPGSMCYMSGSVQMDNIYAPENEAGIWQWLFGKSVTNIVLHNTGSTDGFVGIAAPSLGRILPIDLSIFGGEMLCQPDAYLCSINDVKVNNAIDQRPRNIITSIEGFLRQKISGQGLAFVIGGGSVVQKNLEVGEVLSVDLPSIVALSSTINVQVKYNGPVRRLVFGGENLVTAVLTGPGIVFIQSLPFHRLSQRIARAVTSPNMRDNPKFFIQIAIFFFLAYVVVVSSLILTDI
;
A
#
# COMPACT_ATOMS: atom_id res chain seq x y z
N MET A 1 17.80 0.61 -25.36
CA MET A 1 18.84 1.40 -24.65
C MET A 1 20.05 0.52 -24.45
N ALA A 2 21.25 0.99 -24.79
CA ALA A 2 22.50 0.29 -24.48
C ALA A 2 22.93 0.70 -23.07
N ALA A 3 22.93 -0.25 -22.12
CA ALA A 3 23.51 -0.03 -20.79
C ALA A 3 25.02 -0.33 -20.85
N PRO A 4 25.88 0.46 -20.18
CA PRO A 4 27.31 0.14 -20.08
C PRO A 4 27.51 -1.20 -19.35
N PHE A 5 28.55 -1.94 -19.76
CA PHE A 5 28.83 -3.33 -19.35
C PHE A 5 28.99 -3.54 -17.83
N PHE A 6 29.23 -2.47 -17.07
CA PHE A 6 29.54 -2.52 -15.63
C PHE A 6 28.39 -2.10 -14.71
N SER A 7 27.20 -1.77 -15.23
CA SER A 7 26.01 -1.56 -14.40
C SER A 7 25.10 -2.77 -14.48
N THR A 8 24.83 -3.45 -13.38
CA THR A 8 23.72 -4.42 -13.30
C THR A 8 22.42 -3.67 -13.59
N PRO A 9 21.79 -3.88 -14.77
CA PRO A 9 20.77 -2.97 -15.27
C PRO A 9 19.45 -3.12 -14.51
N PHE A 10 18.69 -2.03 -14.42
CA PHE A 10 17.27 -2.14 -14.09
C PHE A 10 16.55 -2.90 -15.20
N GLN A 11 15.69 -3.82 -14.81
CA GLN A 11 14.92 -4.64 -15.75
C GLN A 11 13.43 -4.35 -15.60
N PRO A 12 12.64 -4.44 -16.68
CA PRO A 12 11.20 -4.53 -16.54
C PRO A 12 10.86 -5.78 -15.73
N PHE A 13 9.83 -5.70 -14.89
CA PHE A 13 9.35 -6.89 -14.20
C PHE A 13 8.70 -7.86 -15.20
N VAL A 14 9.18 -9.10 -15.22
CA VAL A 14 8.58 -10.19 -15.99
C VAL A 14 8.38 -11.35 -15.04
N TYR A 15 7.13 -11.71 -14.79
CA TYR A 15 6.80 -12.89 -14.01
C TYR A 15 7.17 -14.15 -14.77
N GLN A 16 7.91 -15.04 -14.10
CA GLN A 16 8.23 -16.37 -14.61
C GLN A 16 7.51 -17.38 -13.71
N SER A 17 6.52 -18.08 -14.26
CA SER A 17 5.78 -19.12 -13.53
C SER A 17 6.64 -20.37 -13.39
N PRO A 18 6.79 -20.94 -12.18
CA PRO A 18 7.10 -22.36 -12.02
C PRO A 18 6.03 -23.21 -12.73
N GLN A 19 6.42 -24.31 -13.37
CA GLN A 19 5.55 -25.09 -14.25
C GLN A 19 4.52 -25.99 -13.53
N ASP A 20 4.54 -26.07 -12.20
CA ASP A 20 3.68 -26.98 -11.44
C ASP A 20 2.67 -26.23 -10.55
N ALA A 21 1.38 -26.39 -10.87
CA ALA A 21 0.21 -26.15 -10.00
C ALA A 21 -0.06 -24.73 -9.47
N LEU A 22 0.14 -23.68 -10.26
CA LEU A 22 -0.37 -22.33 -9.92
C LEU A 22 -1.81 -22.12 -10.39
N THR A 23 -2.63 -21.52 -9.52
CA THR A 23 -3.96 -20.99 -9.86
C THR A 23 -3.84 -20.08 -11.10
N PRO A 24 -4.53 -20.38 -12.21
CA PRO A 24 -4.39 -19.61 -13.43
C PRO A 24 -4.86 -18.16 -13.23
N PHE A 25 -4.06 -17.21 -13.72
CA PHE A 25 -4.44 -15.80 -13.74
C PHE A 25 -4.00 -15.11 -15.03
N GLN A 26 -4.67 -14.02 -15.36
CA GLN A 26 -4.33 -13.17 -16.49
C GLN A 26 -4.37 -11.69 -16.07
N ILE A 27 -3.34 -10.93 -16.45
CA ILE A 27 -3.32 -9.48 -16.25
C ILE A 27 -3.73 -8.82 -17.55
N LEU A 28 -4.82 -8.07 -17.49
CA LEU A 28 -5.43 -7.34 -18.59
C LEU A 28 -5.13 -5.85 -18.46
N GLY A 29 -5.00 -5.16 -19.60
CA GLY A 29 -4.78 -3.72 -19.65
C GLY A 29 -3.31 -3.28 -19.69
N GLY A 30 -3.11 -2.05 -20.15
CA GLY A 30 -1.81 -1.39 -20.24
C GLY A 30 -1.48 -0.64 -18.95
N GLU A 31 -1.90 0.62 -18.88
CA GLU A 31 -1.59 1.55 -17.77
C GLU A 31 -2.57 1.48 -16.59
N ALA A 32 -3.76 0.92 -16.82
CA ALA A 32 -4.73 0.58 -15.79
C ALA A 32 -5.03 -0.91 -15.95
N GLN A 33 -4.67 -1.69 -14.93
CA GLN A 33 -4.67 -3.15 -15.04
C GLN A 33 -5.72 -3.81 -14.17
N ILE A 34 -6.20 -4.96 -14.66
CA ILE A 34 -7.08 -5.88 -13.94
C ILE A 34 -6.38 -7.24 -13.92
N VAL A 35 -6.33 -7.88 -12.77
CA VAL A 35 -5.95 -9.29 -12.67
C VAL A 35 -7.21 -10.15 -12.58
N GLN A 36 -7.42 -11.00 -13.56
CA GLN A 36 -8.43 -12.04 -13.54
C GLN A 36 -7.82 -13.33 -12.99
N ILE A 37 -8.39 -13.86 -11.92
CA ILE A 37 -7.94 -15.08 -11.26
C ILE A 37 -9.04 -16.14 -11.42
N MET A 38 -8.66 -17.33 -11.89
CA MET A 38 -9.56 -18.49 -11.95
C MET A 38 -9.63 -19.16 -10.58
N LEU A 39 -10.80 -19.62 -10.17
CA LEU A 39 -10.99 -20.29 -8.89
C LEU A 39 -11.66 -21.64 -9.10
N LYS A 40 -11.00 -22.72 -8.67
CA LYS A 40 -11.63 -24.03 -8.62
C LYS A 40 -12.71 -24.07 -7.53
N PRO A 41 -13.64 -25.04 -7.56
CA PRO A 41 -14.58 -25.27 -6.48
C PRO A 41 -13.89 -25.32 -5.11
N GLY A 42 -14.33 -24.49 -4.17
CA GLY A 42 -13.78 -24.39 -2.81
C GLY A 42 -12.52 -23.53 -2.67
N GLU A 43 -11.92 -23.04 -3.76
CA GLU A 43 -10.82 -22.09 -3.68
C GLU A 43 -11.30 -20.69 -3.29
N LYS A 44 -10.40 -19.93 -2.68
CA LYS A 44 -10.65 -18.56 -2.25
C LYS A 44 -9.45 -17.66 -2.50
N ILE A 45 -9.72 -16.37 -2.63
CA ILE A 45 -8.71 -15.32 -2.65
C ILE A 45 -9.01 -14.31 -1.55
N VAL A 46 -7.97 -13.63 -1.08
CA VAL A 46 -8.09 -12.44 -0.22
C VAL A 46 -7.72 -11.23 -1.05
N ALA A 47 -8.51 -10.16 -0.98
CA ALA A 47 -8.25 -8.93 -1.72
C ALA A 47 -8.48 -7.67 -0.88
N LYS A 48 -7.92 -6.55 -1.33
CA LYS A 48 -8.13 -5.23 -0.74
C LYS A 48 -9.60 -4.80 -0.93
N PRO A 49 -10.26 -4.20 0.08
CA PRO A 49 -11.63 -3.74 -0.06
C PRO A 49 -11.78 -2.74 -1.21
N GLY A 50 -12.89 -2.85 -1.96
CA GLY A 50 -13.18 -1.97 -3.10
C GLY A 50 -12.35 -2.23 -4.37
N SER A 51 -11.53 -3.28 -4.39
CA SER A 51 -10.73 -3.63 -5.59
C SER A 51 -11.43 -4.62 -6.54
N MET A 52 -12.49 -5.29 -6.11
CA MET A 52 -13.25 -6.22 -6.96
C MET A 52 -13.97 -5.44 -8.07
N CYS A 53 -13.75 -5.87 -9.32
CA CYS A 53 -14.35 -5.29 -10.52
C CYS A 53 -15.50 -6.15 -11.05
N TYR A 54 -15.29 -7.46 -11.16
CA TYR A 54 -16.30 -8.43 -11.58
C TYR A 54 -16.02 -9.81 -10.97
N MET A 55 -17.03 -10.65 -10.85
CA MET A 55 -16.89 -12.05 -10.45
C MET A 55 -17.93 -12.94 -11.14
N SER A 56 -17.66 -14.23 -11.29
CA SER A 56 -18.63 -15.20 -11.79
C SER A 56 -19.75 -15.43 -10.78
N GLY A 57 -20.93 -15.88 -11.26
CA GLY A 57 -22.10 -16.07 -10.39
C GLY A 57 -21.95 -17.14 -9.30
N SER A 58 -20.95 -18.03 -9.41
CA SER A 58 -20.59 -19.04 -8.40
C SER A 58 -19.71 -18.50 -7.27
N VAL A 59 -19.16 -17.30 -7.40
CA VAL A 59 -18.26 -16.69 -6.41
C VAL A 59 -19.07 -15.81 -5.47
N GLN A 60 -18.85 -16.00 -4.18
CA GLN A 60 -19.42 -15.17 -3.11
C GLN A 60 -18.33 -14.29 -2.49
N MET A 61 -18.74 -13.18 -1.90
CA MET A 61 -17.83 -12.20 -1.27
C MET A 61 -18.19 -12.02 0.20
N ASP A 62 -17.20 -12.19 1.07
CA ASP A 62 -17.29 -11.95 2.51
C ASP A 62 -16.34 -10.81 2.94
N ASN A 63 -16.75 -10.01 3.92
CA ASN A 63 -15.93 -8.91 4.45
C ASN A 63 -15.25 -9.33 5.76
N ILE A 64 -13.95 -9.04 5.89
CA ILE A 64 -13.18 -9.20 7.13
C ILE A 64 -13.05 -7.83 7.82
N TYR A 65 -13.55 -7.73 9.05
CA TYR A 65 -13.51 -6.50 9.85
C TYR A 65 -12.31 -6.49 10.81
N ALA A 66 -11.84 -5.29 11.15
CA ALA A 66 -10.79 -5.12 12.16
C ALA A 66 -11.27 -5.61 13.56
N PRO A 67 -10.40 -6.24 14.36
CA PRO A 67 -10.74 -6.72 15.71
C PRO A 67 -11.12 -5.58 16.67
N GLU A 68 -12.05 -5.86 17.59
CA GLU A 68 -12.74 -4.86 18.43
C GLU A 68 -11.85 -4.18 19.50
N ASN A 69 -10.67 -4.72 19.79
CA ASN A 69 -9.84 -4.27 20.93
C ASN A 69 -9.06 -2.96 20.70
N GLU A 70 -9.03 -2.41 19.49
CA GLU A 70 -8.26 -1.17 19.18
C GLU A 70 -9.15 0.06 18.89
N ALA A 71 -10.47 -0.07 18.98
CA ALA A 71 -11.38 0.90 18.37
C ALA A 71 -12.49 1.37 19.30
N GLY A 72 -12.12 2.07 20.37
CA GLY A 72 -13.07 2.88 21.14
C GLY A 72 -13.75 3.96 20.28
N ILE A 73 -14.95 4.40 20.69
CA ILE A 73 -15.75 5.60 20.32
C ILE A 73 -15.86 5.96 18.82
N TRP A 74 -14.76 6.00 18.08
CA TRP A 74 -14.64 6.20 16.64
C TRP A 74 -15.36 5.13 15.80
N GLN A 75 -15.36 3.87 16.22
CA GLN A 75 -16.11 2.80 15.51
C GLN A 75 -17.64 3.00 15.59
N TRP A 76 -18.13 3.62 16.66
CA TRP A 76 -19.55 3.94 16.81
C TRP A 76 -19.96 5.10 15.88
N LEU A 77 -19.08 6.09 15.70
CA LEU A 77 -19.30 7.25 14.81
C LEU A 77 -19.12 6.93 13.31
N PHE A 78 -18.17 6.06 12.95
CA PHE A 78 -17.77 5.84 11.55
C PHE A 78 -18.01 4.41 11.02
N GLY A 79 -18.54 3.51 11.86
CA GLY A 79 -18.79 2.11 11.50
C GLY A 79 -17.54 1.22 11.58
N LYS A 80 -17.75 -0.11 11.49
CA LYS A 80 -16.67 -1.10 11.47
C LYS A 80 -15.88 -1.00 10.17
N SER A 81 -14.58 -0.75 10.26
CA SER A 81 -13.70 -0.69 9.07
C SER A 81 -13.44 -2.10 8.52
N VAL A 82 -13.70 -2.28 7.22
CA VAL A 82 -13.35 -3.51 6.49
C VAL A 82 -11.85 -3.46 6.20
N THR A 83 -11.14 -4.51 6.59
CA THR A 83 -9.69 -4.63 6.39
C THR A 83 -9.36 -5.38 5.11
N ASN A 84 -10.10 -6.45 4.81
CA ASN A 84 -9.94 -7.30 3.64
C ASN A 84 -11.29 -7.84 3.17
N ILE A 85 -11.36 -8.26 1.92
CA ILE A 85 -12.47 -9.05 1.39
C ILE A 85 -11.97 -10.46 1.05
N VAL A 86 -12.82 -11.46 1.23
CA VAL A 86 -12.59 -12.84 0.82
C VAL A 86 -13.57 -13.17 -0.29
N LEU A 87 -13.06 -13.73 -1.37
CA LEU A 87 -13.86 -14.16 -2.52
C LEU A 87 -13.66 -15.66 -2.67
N HIS A 88 -14.73 -16.44 -2.48
CA HIS A 88 -14.69 -17.90 -2.50
C HIS A 88 -15.65 -18.49 -3.53
N ASN A 89 -15.19 -19.50 -4.28
CA ASN A 89 -16.03 -20.20 -5.24
C ASN A 89 -16.82 -21.31 -4.52
N THR A 90 -18.13 -21.08 -4.34
CA THR A 90 -19.04 -22.03 -3.69
C THR A 90 -19.77 -22.94 -4.68
N GLY A 91 -19.53 -22.74 -5.98
CA GLY A 91 -20.10 -23.58 -7.04
C GLY A 91 -19.37 -24.90 -7.24
N SER A 92 -19.96 -25.77 -8.07
CA SER A 92 -19.37 -27.06 -8.47
C SER A 92 -18.48 -26.98 -9.72
N THR A 93 -18.41 -25.81 -10.36
CA THR A 93 -17.58 -25.55 -11.55
C THR A 93 -16.59 -24.43 -11.28
N ASP A 94 -15.56 -24.33 -12.12
CA ASP A 94 -14.59 -23.25 -12.07
C ASP A 94 -15.30 -21.88 -12.21
N GLY A 95 -14.88 -20.94 -11.36
CA GLY A 95 -15.30 -19.55 -11.35
C GLY A 95 -14.14 -18.62 -11.65
N PHE A 96 -14.42 -17.32 -11.67
CA PHE A 96 -13.38 -16.31 -11.87
C PHE A 96 -13.70 -15.02 -11.12
N VAL A 97 -12.66 -14.26 -10.82
CA VAL A 97 -12.79 -12.92 -10.25
C VAL A 97 -11.77 -11.97 -10.85
N GLY A 98 -12.23 -10.77 -11.21
CA GLY A 98 -11.41 -9.67 -11.70
C GLY A 98 -11.17 -8.65 -10.60
N ILE A 99 -9.91 -8.43 -10.26
CA ILE A 99 -9.45 -7.44 -9.28
C ILE A 99 -8.73 -6.30 -10.00
N ALA A 100 -9.24 -5.07 -9.85
CA ALA A 100 -8.71 -3.89 -10.53
C ALA A 100 -7.72 -3.11 -9.64
N ALA A 101 -6.67 -2.59 -10.26
CA ALA A 101 -5.79 -1.62 -9.60
C ALA A 101 -6.57 -0.32 -9.29
N PRO A 102 -6.43 0.26 -8.08
CA PRO A 102 -7.18 1.46 -7.69
C PRO A 102 -6.57 2.76 -8.25
N SER A 103 -5.47 2.66 -9.00
CA SER A 103 -4.77 3.79 -9.60
C SER A 103 -4.03 3.35 -10.87
N LEU A 104 -3.54 4.33 -11.64
CA LEU A 104 -2.70 4.07 -12.82
C LEU A 104 -1.40 3.39 -12.39
N GLY A 105 -1.25 2.12 -12.75
CA GLY A 105 -0.17 1.29 -12.27
C GLY A 105 -0.17 -0.11 -12.86
N ARG A 106 0.92 -0.82 -12.58
CA ARG A 106 1.16 -2.20 -12.99
C ARG A 106 0.94 -3.15 -11.82
N ILE A 107 0.22 -4.24 -12.08
CA ILE A 107 0.06 -5.37 -11.16
C ILE A 107 1.27 -6.29 -11.34
N LEU A 108 1.93 -6.62 -10.23
CA LEU A 108 3.10 -7.47 -10.16
C LEU A 108 2.72 -8.74 -9.38
N PRO A 109 2.63 -9.91 -10.03
CA PRO A 109 2.50 -11.18 -9.35
C PRO A 109 3.84 -11.57 -8.71
N ILE A 110 3.84 -11.80 -7.41
CA ILE A 110 5.01 -12.11 -6.58
C ILE A 110 4.79 -13.49 -5.96
N ASP A 111 5.58 -14.46 -6.37
CA ASP A 111 5.64 -15.78 -5.73
C ASP A 111 6.54 -15.68 -4.50
N LEU A 112 5.93 -15.76 -3.30
CA LEU A 112 6.65 -15.57 -2.05
C LEU A 112 7.73 -16.64 -1.83
N SER A 113 7.63 -17.82 -2.45
CA SER A 113 8.63 -18.88 -2.31
C SER A 113 10.02 -18.43 -2.81
N ILE A 114 10.06 -17.61 -3.86
CA ILE A 114 11.28 -17.04 -4.45
C ILE A 114 11.93 -16.03 -3.49
N PHE A 115 11.14 -15.44 -2.59
CA PHE A 115 11.57 -14.42 -1.63
C PHE A 115 11.76 -15.00 -0.22
N GLY A 116 11.94 -16.32 -0.08
CA GLY A 116 12.11 -16.97 1.23
C GLY A 116 10.84 -16.97 2.09
N GLY A 117 9.68 -16.81 1.46
CA GLY A 117 8.37 -16.80 2.13
C GLY A 117 7.95 -15.45 2.69
N GLU A 118 8.71 -14.37 2.46
CA GLU A 118 8.38 -13.04 2.99
C GLU A 118 8.86 -11.88 2.11
N MET A 119 8.09 -10.79 2.11
CA MET A 119 8.42 -9.55 1.43
C MET A 119 7.86 -8.35 2.19
N LEU A 120 8.56 -7.22 2.12
CA LEU A 120 8.08 -5.94 2.66
C LEU A 120 7.55 -5.07 1.52
N CYS A 121 6.39 -4.44 1.71
CA CYS A 121 5.81 -3.52 0.72
C CYS A 121 5.20 -2.28 1.37
N GLN A 122 4.91 -1.28 0.53
CA GLN A 122 4.12 -0.14 0.96
C GLN A 122 2.71 -0.59 1.36
N PRO A 123 2.07 0.01 2.39
CA PRO A 123 0.72 -0.36 2.83
C PRO A 123 -0.35 -0.34 1.74
N ASP A 124 -0.16 0.50 0.71
CA ASP A 124 -1.08 0.61 -0.42
C ASP A 124 -0.73 -0.26 -1.61
N ALA A 125 0.41 -0.95 -1.59
CA ALA A 125 0.87 -1.78 -2.70
C ALA A 125 0.14 -3.13 -2.77
N TYR A 126 -0.24 -3.74 -1.64
CA TYR A 126 -0.94 -5.01 -1.66
C TYR A 126 -2.33 -4.89 -2.31
N LEU A 127 -2.62 -5.77 -3.28
CA LEU A 127 -3.89 -5.85 -3.99
C LEU A 127 -4.71 -7.07 -3.58
N CYS A 128 -4.15 -8.26 -3.79
CA CYS A 128 -4.78 -9.53 -3.47
C CYS A 128 -3.75 -10.65 -3.34
N SER A 129 -4.17 -11.80 -2.82
CA SER A 129 -3.34 -13.00 -2.75
C SER A 129 -4.18 -14.27 -2.82
N ILE A 130 -3.53 -15.33 -3.29
CA ILE A 130 -4.04 -16.70 -3.34
C ILE A 130 -3.24 -17.61 -2.41
N ASN A 131 -3.84 -18.71 -1.99
CA ASN A 131 -3.27 -19.69 -1.05
C ASN A 131 -2.98 -19.10 0.34
N ASP A 132 -1.99 -19.65 1.06
CA ASP A 132 -1.66 -19.24 2.42
C ASP A 132 -0.74 -18.02 2.42
N VAL A 133 -1.33 -16.85 2.21
CA VAL A 133 -0.64 -15.55 2.29
C VAL A 133 -1.25 -14.70 3.39
N LYS A 134 -0.40 -14.20 4.28
CA LYS A 134 -0.74 -13.35 5.41
C LYS A 134 -0.17 -11.97 5.21
N VAL A 135 -1.03 -10.96 5.41
CA VAL A 135 -0.66 -9.55 5.31
C VAL A 135 -0.69 -8.96 6.70
N ASN A 136 0.49 -8.65 7.22
CA ASN A 136 0.65 -8.04 8.53
C ASN A 136 1.05 -6.59 8.36
N ASN A 137 0.20 -5.68 8.85
CA ASN A 137 0.58 -4.28 8.99
C ASN A 137 1.38 -4.16 10.30
N ALA A 138 2.69 -3.98 10.20
CA ALA A 138 3.54 -3.63 11.32
C ALA A 138 3.14 -2.23 11.82
N ILE A 139 2.29 -2.21 12.85
CA ILE A 139 2.01 -1.04 13.66
C ILE A 139 2.99 -1.11 14.83
N ASP A 140 4.04 -0.29 14.80
CA ASP A 140 4.85 -0.11 16.01
C ASP A 140 3.98 0.53 17.09
N GLN A 141 3.60 -0.26 18.10
CA GLN A 141 2.86 0.13 19.29
C GLN A 141 3.71 0.95 20.28
N ARG A 142 4.58 1.84 19.79
CA ARG A 142 5.34 2.77 20.64
C ARG A 142 4.87 4.21 20.38
N PRO A 143 3.91 4.72 21.18
CA PRO A 143 3.35 6.08 21.06
C PRO A 143 4.30 7.15 21.61
N ARG A 144 5.61 6.92 21.54
CA ARG A 144 6.63 7.83 22.06
C ARG A 144 7.93 7.54 21.33
N ASN A 145 8.03 8.06 20.10
CA ASN A 145 9.26 8.61 19.54
C ASN A 145 8.96 9.27 18.20
N ILE A 146 9.55 10.45 18.06
CA ILE A 146 9.63 11.29 16.88
C ILE A 146 9.76 10.42 15.61
N ILE A 147 8.92 10.65 14.60
CA ILE A 147 8.93 9.96 13.28
C ILE A 147 10.31 10.17 12.63
N THR A 148 11.23 9.23 12.86
CA THR A 148 12.64 9.27 12.43
C THR A 148 13.16 7.89 12.02
N SER A 149 12.27 6.97 11.64
CA SER A 149 12.66 5.61 11.26
C SER A 149 11.85 5.08 10.06
N ILE A 150 12.47 4.15 9.32
CA ILE A 150 11.98 3.45 8.11
C ILE A 150 10.59 2.83 8.31
N GLU A 151 10.22 2.60 9.57
CA GLU A 151 8.94 2.12 10.09
C GLU A 151 7.73 2.97 9.69
N GLY A 152 7.87 4.08 8.97
CA GLY A 152 6.74 4.89 8.45
C GLY A 152 6.17 4.44 7.11
N PHE A 153 7.00 3.93 6.19
CA PHE A 153 6.68 3.84 4.76
C PHE A 153 6.51 2.42 4.21
N LEU A 154 7.23 1.43 4.73
CA LEU A 154 7.14 0.02 4.33
C LEU A 154 6.62 -0.83 5.49
N ARG A 155 5.41 -0.51 5.97
CA ARG A 155 4.81 -1.13 7.16
C ARG A 155 4.11 -2.45 6.88
N GLN A 156 4.01 -2.87 5.62
CA GLN A 156 3.22 -4.05 5.29
C GLN A 156 4.15 -5.22 4.97
N LYS A 157 4.11 -6.25 5.81
CA LYS A 157 4.81 -7.50 5.60
C LYS A 157 3.83 -8.51 5.00
N ILE A 158 4.17 -9.02 3.82
CA ILE A 158 3.45 -10.12 3.17
C ILE A 158 4.29 -11.38 3.42
N SER A 159 3.68 -12.44 3.95
CA SER A 159 4.38 -13.68 4.27
C SER A 159 3.53 -14.91 4.05
N GLY A 160 4.15 -16.06 3.77
CA GLY A 160 3.48 -17.34 3.59
C GLY A 160 3.93 -18.10 2.34
N GLN A 161 3.09 -19.02 1.90
CA GLN A 161 3.34 -19.91 0.76
C GLN A 161 2.22 -19.73 -0.27
N GLY A 162 2.40 -18.76 -1.15
CA GLY A 162 1.43 -18.43 -2.18
C GLY A 162 1.88 -17.28 -3.07
N LEU A 163 0.95 -16.85 -3.92
CA LEU A 163 1.16 -15.75 -4.85
C LEU A 163 0.46 -14.50 -4.30
N ALA A 164 1.22 -13.42 -4.17
CA ALA A 164 0.72 -12.11 -3.82
C ALA A 164 0.75 -11.20 -5.05
N PHE A 165 -0.30 -10.43 -5.26
CA PHE A 165 -0.36 -9.41 -6.30
C PHE A 165 -0.17 -8.05 -5.64
N VAL A 166 0.86 -7.32 -6.08
CA VAL A 166 1.17 -5.97 -5.60
C VAL A 166 1.08 -4.96 -6.75
N ILE A 167 0.91 -3.69 -6.44
CA ILE A 167 0.73 -2.62 -7.42
C ILE A 167 1.85 -1.60 -7.27
N GLY A 168 2.47 -1.25 -8.39
CA GLY A 168 3.32 -0.08 -8.50
C GLY A 168 2.71 0.95 -9.46
N GLY A 169 2.74 2.23 -9.08
CA GLY A 169 2.18 3.33 -9.86
C GLY A 169 3.02 3.71 -11.09
N GLY A 170 2.37 3.90 -12.23
CA GLY A 170 3.04 4.12 -13.51
C GLY A 170 3.84 2.89 -13.95
N SER A 171 5.10 3.09 -14.35
CA SER A 171 6.00 2.00 -14.71
C SER A 171 6.72 1.44 -13.48
N VAL A 172 6.98 0.13 -13.48
CA VAL A 172 7.75 -0.53 -12.43
C VAL A 172 9.01 -1.14 -13.01
N VAL A 173 10.12 -0.92 -12.32
CA VAL A 173 11.41 -1.57 -12.58
C VAL A 173 11.82 -2.41 -11.39
N GLN A 174 12.52 -3.51 -11.66
CA GLN A 174 13.15 -4.34 -10.64
C GLN A 174 14.66 -4.21 -10.68
N LYS A 175 15.28 -4.39 -9.51
CA LYS A 175 16.73 -4.37 -9.34
C LYS A 175 17.13 -5.42 -8.31
N ASN A 176 17.95 -6.37 -8.74
CA ASN A 176 18.64 -7.28 -7.84
C ASN A 176 19.91 -6.57 -7.32
N LEU A 177 20.03 -6.47 -6.01
CA LEU A 177 21.17 -5.92 -5.29
C LEU A 177 22.05 -7.07 -4.83
N GLU A 178 23.32 -7.04 -5.21
CA GLU A 178 24.30 -7.98 -4.68
C GLU A 178 24.65 -7.70 -3.22
N VAL A 179 25.35 -8.62 -2.57
CA VAL A 179 25.77 -8.46 -1.16
C VAL A 179 26.62 -7.20 -1.03
N GLY A 180 26.17 -6.25 -0.21
CA GLY A 180 26.86 -4.98 -0.02
C GLY A 180 26.68 -3.95 -1.15
N GLU A 181 25.94 -4.27 -2.22
CA GLU A 181 25.57 -3.29 -3.25
C GLU A 181 24.66 -2.23 -2.63
N VAL A 182 25.00 -0.95 -2.82
CA VAL A 182 24.25 0.19 -2.26
C VAL A 182 23.49 0.91 -3.36
N LEU A 183 22.19 1.11 -3.15
CA LEU A 183 21.31 1.85 -4.04
C LEU A 183 20.58 2.96 -3.27
N SER A 184 20.69 4.20 -3.73
CA SER A 184 19.90 5.32 -3.19
C SER A 184 18.63 5.51 -4.02
N VAL A 185 17.47 5.48 -3.36
CA VAL A 185 16.14 5.57 -3.99
C VAL A 185 15.32 6.60 -3.23
N ASP A 186 14.49 7.38 -3.92
CA ASP A 186 13.48 8.19 -3.24
C ASP A 186 12.47 7.27 -2.51
N LEU A 187 12.28 7.48 -1.21
CA LEU A 187 11.56 6.54 -0.35
C LEU A 187 10.11 6.23 -0.83
N PRO A 188 9.28 7.23 -1.18
CA PRO A 188 7.97 7.00 -1.83
C PRO A 188 7.99 6.14 -3.10
N SER A 189 9.13 6.06 -3.79
CA SER A 189 9.26 5.34 -5.05
C SER A 189 9.55 3.85 -4.88
N ILE A 190 9.76 3.36 -3.66
CA ILE A 190 9.92 1.93 -3.37
C ILE A 190 8.54 1.29 -3.23
N VAL A 191 8.20 0.30 -4.06
CA VAL A 191 6.92 -0.45 -3.99
C VAL A 191 7.03 -1.57 -2.97
N ALA A 192 8.04 -2.43 -3.16
CA ALA A 192 8.29 -3.62 -2.37
C ALA A 192 9.77 -4.01 -2.43
N LEU A 193 10.25 -4.75 -1.44
CA LEU A 193 11.62 -5.26 -1.38
C LEU A 193 11.70 -6.57 -0.58
N SER A 194 12.72 -7.37 -0.88
CA SER A 194 13.11 -8.54 -0.08
C SER A 194 13.43 -8.12 1.36
N SER A 195 13.03 -8.93 2.34
CA SER A 195 13.32 -8.67 3.77
C SER A 195 14.82 -8.65 4.10
N THR A 196 15.66 -9.19 3.23
CA THR A 196 17.12 -9.23 3.36
C THR A 196 17.81 -7.89 3.08
N ILE A 197 17.13 -6.94 2.41
CA ILE A 197 17.70 -5.63 2.09
C ILE A 197 17.68 -4.74 3.35
N ASN A 198 18.85 -4.21 3.70
CA ASN A 198 18.96 -3.18 4.74
C ASN A 198 18.54 -1.83 4.17
N VAL A 199 17.61 -1.16 4.84
CA VAL A 199 17.08 0.15 4.43
C VAL A 199 17.50 1.19 5.45
N GLN A 200 18.09 2.30 5.01
CA GLN A 200 18.42 3.45 5.85
C GLN A 200 17.76 4.71 5.29
N VAL A 201 16.89 5.36 6.06
CA VAL A 201 16.24 6.60 5.63
C VAL A 201 17.11 7.80 5.97
N LYS A 202 17.37 8.63 4.96
CA LYS A 202 18.09 9.90 5.04
C LYS A 202 17.15 11.05 4.70
N TYR A 203 17.13 12.06 5.56
CA TYR A 203 16.37 13.28 5.36
C TYR A 203 17.27 14.36 4.77
N ASN A 204 16.95 14.79 3.55
CA ASN A 204 17.72 15.79 2.82
C ASN A 204 17.06 17.16 2.99
N GLY A 205 17.26 17.81 4.14
CA GLY A 205 16.87 19.21 4.36
C GLY A 205 16.18 19.51 5.70
N PRO A 206 15.87 20.79 5.97
CA PRO A 206 15.23 21.19 7.23
C PRO A 206 13.80 20.65 7.33
N VAL A 207 13.45 20.06 8.49
CA VAL A 207 12.16 19.42 8.80
C VAL A 207 10.95 20.30 8.42
N ARG A 208 11.09 21.63 8.52
CA ARG A 208 10.05 22.59 8.12
C ARG A 208 9.58 22.39 6.67
N ARG A 209 10.46 22.08 5.70
CA ARG A 209 10.05 21.88 4.29
C ARG A 209 9.28 20.58 4.05
N LEU A 210 9.41 19.58 4.93
CA LEU A 210 8.65 18.33 4.84
C LEU A 210 7.15 18.59 5.04
N VAL A 211 6.80 19.45 6.00
CA VAL A 211 5.41 19.82 6.31
C VAL A 211 4.78 20.68 5.21
N PHE A 212 5.57 21.51 4.54
CA PHE A 212 5.10 22.41 3.48
C PHE A 212 5.19 21.82 2.06
N GLY A 213 5.63 20.57 1.91
CA GLY A 213 5.56 19.85 0.64
C GLY A 213 6.73 20.11 -0.32
N GLY A 214 7.97 20.21 0.17
CA GLY A 214 9.13 20.14 -0.72
C GLY A 214 9.26 18.78 -1.42
N GLU A 215 9.58 18.78 -2.71
CA GLU A 215 9.87 17.55 -3.47
C GLU A 215 11.24 16.95 -3.02
N ASN A 216 11.38 15.63 -3.03
CA ASN A 216 12.64 14.86 -2.80
C ASN A 216 13.35 15.01 -1.44
N LEU A 217 12.60 15.20 -0.34
CA LEU A 217 13.17 15.42 0.99
C LEU A 217 13.55 14.14 1.76
N VAL A 218 13.15 12.96 1.28
CA VAL A 218 13.39 11.68 1.96
C VAL A 218 13.94 10.63 0.99
N THR A 219 15.19 10.24 1.20
CA THR A 219 15.88 9.23 0.40
C THR A 219 16.11 7.99 1.25
N ALA A 220 15.87 6.81 0.70
CA ALA A 220 16.26 5.53 1.26
C ALA A 220 17.59 5.07 0.65
N VAL A 221 18.53 4.68 1.49
CA VAL A 221 19.74 3.97 1.08
C VAL A 221 19.51 2.49 1.34
N LEU A 222 19.44 1.72 0.27
CA LEU A 222 19.22 0.28 0.25
C LEU A 222 20.57 -0.41 0.14
N THR A 223 20.82 -1.41 0.97
CA THR A 223 22.04 -2.25 0.91
C THR A 223 21.62 -3.70 0.78
N GLY A 224 22.09 -4.36 -0.28
CA GLY A 224 21.76 -5.76 -0.56
C GLY A 224 22.38 -6.77 0.43
N PRO A 225 22.05 -8.06 0.29
CA PRO A 225 21.47 -8.66 -0.91
C PRO A 225 19.94 -8.63 -0.98
N GLY A 226 19.37 -8.69 -2.17
CA GLY A 226 17.94 -8.92 -2.41
C GLY A 226 17.37 -8.12 -3.57
N ILE A 227 16.06 -8.23 -3.81
CA ILE A 227 15.38 -7.56 -4.93
C ILE A 227 14.57 -6.38 -4.41
N VAL A 228 14.63 -5.26 -5.11
CA VAL A 228 13.77 -4.09 -4.89
C VAL A 228 12.95 -3.76 -6.14
N PHE A 229 11.67 -3.43 -5.93
CA PHE A 229 10.73 -2.93 -6.93
C PHE A 229 10.53 -1.43 -6.77
N ILE A 230 10.72 -0.68 -7.86
CA ILE A 230 10.68 0.78 -7.87
C ILE A 230 9.63 1.25 -8.89
N GLN A 231 8.77 2.18 -8.46
CA GLN A 231 7.71 2.78 -9.28
C GLN A 231 8.09 4.18 -9.78
N SER A 232 7.63 4.52 -10.98
CA SER A 232 7.86 5.86 -11.57
C SER A 232 6.87 6.90 -11.07
N LEU A 233 5.65 6.50 -10.70
CA LEU A 233 4.56 7.41 -10.31
C LEU A 233 3.95 7.02 -8.96
N PRO A 234 4.63 7.29 -7.83
CA PRO A 234 4.06 7.09 -6.50
C PRO A 234 2.74 7.83 -6.32
N PHE A 235 1.68 7.12 -5.90
CA PHE A 235 0.34 7.69 -5.74
C PHE A 235 0.34 8.93 -4.84
N HIS A 236 1.10 8.90 -3.73
CA HIS A 236 1.22 10.04 -2.82
C HIS A 236 1.76 11.32 -3.50
N ARG A 237 2.69 11.19 -4.46
CA ARG A 237 3.20 12.36 -5.20
C ARG A 237 2.13 12.92 -6.13
N LEU A 238 1.40 12.04 -6.82
CA LEU A 238 0.29 12.43 -7.69
C LEU A 238 -0.81 13.12 -6.88
N SER A 239 -1.22 12.54 -5.75
CA SER A 239 -2.28 13.10 -4.90
C SER A 239 -1.89 14.45 -4.32
N GLN A 240 -0.64 14.64 -3.88
CA GLN A 240 -0.16 15.94 -3.43
C GLN A 240 -0.17 16.99 -4.53
N ARG A 241 0.18 16.61 -5.77
CA ARG A 241 0.14 17.54 -6.92
C ARG A 241 -1.28 17.96 -7.25
N ILE A 242 -2.22 17.02 -7.28
CA ILE A 242 -3.64 17.30 -7.49
C ILE A 242 -4.18 18.16 -6.36
N ALA A 243 -3.92 17.80 -5.10
CA ALA A 243 -4.36 18.56 -3.94
C ALA A 243 -3.90 20.02 -4.02
N ARG A 244 -2.63 20.27 -4.35
CA ARG A 244 -2.09 21.63 -4.52
C ARG A 244 -2.74 22.40 -5.67
N ALA A 245 -3.05 21.72 -6.77
CA ALA A 245 -3.68 22.35 -7.93
C ALA A 245 -5.14 22.73 -7.66
N VAL A 246 -5.83 21.95 -6.82
CA VAL A 246 -7.27 22.13 -6.52
C VAL A 246 -7.49 23.00 -5.27
N THR A 247 -6.54 23.04 -4.33
CA THR A 247 -6.59 23.99 -3.20
C THR A 247 -6.26 25.40 -3.71
N SER A 248 -7.24 26.31 -3.63
CA SER A 248 -7.05 27.73 -3.95
C SER A 248 -5.86 28.33 -3.19
N PRO A 249 -5.00 29.15 -3.83
CA PRO A 249 -3.88 29.82 -3.16
C PRO A 249 -4.34 30.65 -1.94
N ASN A 250 -5.58 31.14 -1.94
CA ASN A 250 -6.12 32.00 -0.89
C ASN A 250 -6.43 31.29 0.44
N MET A 251 -6.49 29.96 0.52
CA MET A 251 -6.76 29.27 1.79
C MET A 251 -5.49 29.01 2.61
N ARG A 252 -4.35 28.82 1.94
CA ARG A 252 -3.09 28.44 2.58
C ARG A 252 -2.39 29.61 3.25
N ASP A 253 -2.56 30.80 2.70
CA ASP A 253 -1.93 32.05 3.18
C ASP A 253 -2.89 32.96 3.97
N ASN A 254 -4.12 32.50 4.24
CA ASN A 254 -5.08 33.29 5.00
C ASN A 254 -5.15 32.83 6.46
N PRO A 255 -4.40 33.48 7.38
CA PRO A 255 -4.44 33.14 8.81
C PRO A 255 -5.84 33.23 9.40
N LYS A 256 -6.76 34.01 8.78
CA LYS A 256 -8.16 34.11 9.23
C LYS A 256 -8.92 32.81 9.07
N PHE A 257 -8.59 31.97 8.08
CA PHE A 257 -9.26 30.68 7.88
C PHE A 257 -8.93 29.69 9.00
N PHE A 258 -7.65 29.59 9.40
CA PHE A 258 -7.24 28.75 10.52
C PHE A 258 -7.80 29.26 11.87
N ILE A 259 -7.84 30.57 12.06
CA ILE A 259 -8.47 31.19 13.23
C ILE A 259 -9.97 30.87 13.27
N GLN A 260 -10.68 30.93 12.14
CA GLN A 260 -12.09 30.57 12.06
C GLN A 260 -12.35 29.10 12.40
N ILE A 261 -11.51 28.18 11.90
CA ILE A 261 -11.59 26.76 12.26
C ILE A 261 -11.34 26.56 13.75
N ALA A 262 -10.32 27.21 14.32
CA ALA A 262 -10.01 27.10 15.75
C ALA A 262 -11.15 27.65 16.62
N ILE A 263 -11.76 28.78 16.22
CA ILE A 263 -12.95 29.35 16.89
C ILE A 263 -14.14 28.38 16.80
N PHE A 264 -14.36 27.75 15.65
CA PHE A 264 -15.45 26.80 15.47
C PHE A 264 -15.29 25.58 16.40
N PHE A 265 -14.09 25.00 16.48
CA PHE A 265 -13.81 23.90 17.40
C PHE A 265 -13.89 24.32 18.87
N PHE A 266 -13.44 25.55 19.20
CA PHE A 266 -13.58 26.09 20.54
C PHE A 266 -15.05 26.26 20.95
N LEU A 267 -15.89 26.82 20.07
CA LEU A 267 -17.33 26.96 20.30
C LEU A 267 -18.02 25.59 20.42
N ALA A 268 -17.69 24.65 19.54
CA ALA A 268 -18.22 23.29 19.61
C ALA A 268 -17.83 22.61 20.94
N TYR A 269 -16.59 22.77 21.39
CA TYR A 269 -16.12 22.26 22.67
C TYR A 269 -16.89 22.90 23.85
N VAL A 270 -17.06 24.23 23.85
CA VAL A 270 -17.83 24.93 24.89
C VAL A 270 -19.27 24.42 24.93
N VAL A 271 -19.94 24.26 23.79
CA VAL A 271 -21.32 23.74 23.73
C VAL A 271 -21.40 22.32 24.30
N VAL A 272 -20.49 21.43 23.91
CA VAL A 272 -20.46 20.04 24.42
C VAL A 272 -20.24 20.02 25.93
N VAL A 273 -19.29 20.80 26.44
CA VAL A 273 -18.98 20.88 27.88
C VAL A 273 -20.15 21.49 28.65
N SER A 274 -20.77 22.56 28.14
CA SER A 274 -21.95 23.16 28.78
C SER A 274 -23.15 22.22 28.78
N SER A 275 -23.37 21.45 27.72
CA SER A 275 -24.43 20.44 27.68
C SER A 275 -24.18 19.31 28.68
N LEU A 276 -22.93 18.85 28.84
CA LEU A 276 -22.57 17.82 29.82
C LEU A 276 -22.77 18.31 31.27
N ILE A 277 -22.39 19.55 31.56
CA ILE A 277 -22.56 20.15 32.90
C ILE A 277 -24.04 20.36 33.22
N LEU A 278 -24.89 20.71 32.23
CA LEU A 278 -26.33 20.90 32.45
C LEU A 278 -27.11 19.58 32.60
N THR A 279 -26.58 18.45 32.13
CA THR A 279 -27.23 17.14 32.27
C THR A 279 -27.00 16.46 33.62
N ASP A 280 -26.09 16.99 34.45
CA ASP A 280 -25.77 16.47 35.79
C ASP A 280 -26.47 17.26 36.94
N ILE A 281 -27.48 18.09 36.61
CA ILE A 281 -28.37 18.79 37.57
C ILE A 281 -29.80 18.29 37.37
#